data_AF-A0A5B9D789-F1
#
_entry.id   AF-A0A5B9D789-F1
#
_cell.length_a   1.000
_cell.length_b   1.000
_cell.length_c   1.000
_cell.angle_alpha   90.00
_cell.angle_beta   90.00
_cell.angle_gamma   90.00
#
_symmetry.space_group_name_H-M   'P 1'
#
loop_
_entity.id
_entity.type
_entity.pdbx_description
1 polymer ?
#
loop_
_entity_poly.entity_id
_entity_poly.type
_entity_poly.pdbx_seq_one_letter_code
_entity_poly.pdbx_strand_id
1 'polypeptide(L)'
;MSQTEKHRLKIGIPRALYFYKYGPFWTAFLDYLNCDVKISGPTTSVIVEEGTKEANSELCVPMKIYFGHVKELLSEFPDLDYIFIPRYVSSHKEQFFCPKFLILPEAVKYGLNLNTSIITLEINVKKNSEHESAINFGKILGYNGETMIKAWDYATRKYEEFQNKAREGDYIELLNELDSNPKHKRKKKIIKQIIPEAIRGKFPVNILVLGHAYNVYETHINRDLISRLQAMDCNITTIENLPKSEFSEKITINEQYHQYWQSEDEILKTARYCLSNGSNKIDGIIFLISFACGPDSLIQEIIMRDMKKRKIPYLDLVLDEHSGESGLITRIESFTDMIRREKFQ
;
A
#
# COMPACT_ATOMS: atom_id res chain seq x y z
N MET A 1 -42.35 11.08 -15.42
CA MET A 1 -42.26 11.29 -13.97
C MET A 1 -40.80 11.42 -13.62
N SER A 2 -40.42 12.57 -13.05
CA SER A 2 -39.06 13.01 -12.78
C SER A 2 -38.29 11.99 -11.93
N GLN A 3 -37.07 11.67 -12.34
CA GLN A 3 -36.07 11.05 -11.46
C GLN A 3 -35.86 12.02 -10.29
N THR A 4 -36.49 11.70 -9.16
CA THR A 4 -36.21 12.33 -7.87
C THR A 4 -34.71 12.28 -7.62
N GLU A 5 -34.11 13.43 -7.29
CA GLU A 5 -32.70 13.56 -6.93
C GLU A 5 -32.37 12.52 -5.84
N LYS A 6 -31.77 11.39 -6.24
CA LYS A 6 -31.23 10.42 -5.29
C LYS A 6 -30.18 11.16 -4.46
N HIS A 7 -30.38 11.19 -3.14
CA HIS A 7 -29.39 11.70 -2.20
C HIS A 7 -28.00 11.14 -2.55
N ARG A 8 -27.02 12.03 -2.76
CA ARG A 8 -25.65 11.64 -3.09
C ARG A 8 -25.01 11.03 -1.84
N LEU A 9 -24.85 9.71 -1.82
CA LEU A 9 -24.30 8.98 -0.66
C LEU A 9 -22.89 9.49 -0.33
N LYS A 10 -22.69 9.91 0.92
CA LYS A 10 -21.37 10.34 1.41
C LYS A 10 -20.64 9.16 2.03
N ILE A 11 -19.54 8.74 1.39
CA ILE A 11 -18.81 7.51 1.74
C ILE A 11 -17.37 7.86 2.10
N GLY A 12 -16.96 7.49 3.32
CA GLY A 12 -15.59 7.68 3.82
C GLY A 12 -14.68 6.51 3.47
N ILE A 13 -13.48 6.78 2.94
CA ILE A 13 -12.44 5.78 2.63
C ILE A 13 -11.19 6.10 3.48
N PRO A 14 -10.79 5.20 4.39
CA PRO A 14 -9.54 5.40 5.14
C PRO A 14 -8.31 5.34 4.21
N ARG A 15 -7.46 6.36 4.22
CA ARG A 15 -6.13 6.41 3.56
C ARG A 15 -5.12 5.54 4.32
N ALA A 16 -5.39 4.25 4.40
CA ALA A 16 -4.52 3.28 5.07
C ALA A 16 -4.59 1.92 4.40
N LEU A 17 -3.61 1.06 4.70
CA LEU A 17 -3.53 -0.29 4.16
C LEU A 17 -3.65 -0.29 2.63
N TYR A 18 -4.52 -1.12 2.07
CA TYR A 18 -4.66 -1.25 0.62
C TYR A 18 -5.24 -0.02 -0.08
N PHE A 19 -5.57 1.08 0.61
CA PHE A 19 -5.76 2.36 -0.08
C PHE A 19 -4.52 2.71 -0.92
N TYR A 20 -3.33 2.47 -0.38
CA TYR A 20 -2.07 2.69 -1.09
C TYR A 20 -1.88 1.80 -2.33
N LYS A 21 -2.73 0.80 -2.56
CA LYS A 21 -2.70 -0.06 -3.75
C LYS A 21 -3.95 0.12 -4.62
N TYR A 22 -5.13 -0.05 -4.03
CA TYR A 22 -6.43 -0.06 -4.71
C TYR A 22 -7.25 1.22 -4.54
N GLY A 23 -6.72 2.24 -3.83
CA GLY A 23 -7.35 3.55 -3.70
C GLY A 23 -7.85 4.13 -5.03
N PRO A 24 -7.03 4.16 -6.11
CA PRO A 24 -7.47 4.66 -7.41
C PRO A 24 -8.65 3.89 -8.00
N PHE A 25 -8.72 2.58 -7.76
CA PHE A 25 -9.85 1.76 -8.18
C PHE A 25 -11.10 2.09 -7.35
N TRP A 26 -10.99 2.13 -6.02
CA TRP A 26 -12.13 2.37 -5.13
C TRP A 26 -12.75 3.75 -5.35
N THR A 27 -11.92 4.79 -5.51
CA THR A 27 -12.41 6.15 -5.74
C THR A 27 -13.11 6.25 -7.09
N ALA A 28 -12.53 5.71 -8.17
CA ALA A 28 -13.15 5.70 -9.49
C ALA A 28 -14.46 4.89 -9.51
N PHE A 29 -14.51 3.77 -8.79
CA PHE A 29 -15.70 2.93 -8.68
C PHE A 29 -16.86 3.66 -7.99
N LEU A 30 -16.60 4.30 -6.86
CA LEU A 30 -17.62 5.03 -6.09
C LEU A 30 -18.02 6.35 -6.75
N ASP A 31 -17.07 7.03 -7.41
CA ASP A 31 -17.34 8.24 -8.19
C ASP A 31 -18.26 7.94 -9.40
N TYR A 32 -18.04 6.83 -10.11
CA TYR A 32 -18.94 6.39 -11.18
C TYR A 32 -20.38 6.17 -10.70
N LEU A 33 -20.54 5.71 -9.46
CA LEU A 33 -21.85 5.51 -8.82
C LEU A 33 -22.47 6.83 -8.32
N ASN A 34 -21.83 7.97 -8.57
CA ASN A 34 -22.23 9.29 -8.08
C ASN A 34 -22.25 9.35 -6.54
N CYS A 35 -21.26 8.75 -5.86
CA CYS A 35 -21.08 8.93 -4.41
C CYS A 35 -20.23 10.18 -4.13
N ASP A 36 -20.45 10.84 -2.98
CA ASP A 36 -19.55 11.87 -2.44
C ASP A 36 -18.46 11.18 -1.62
N VAL A 37 -17.33 10.90 -2.27
CA VAL A 37 -16.21 10.18 -1.65
C VAL A 37 -15.40 11.13 -0.76
N LYS A 38 -15.28 10.78 0.52
CA LYS A 38 -14.38 11.44 1.49
C LYS A 38 -13.22 10.51 1.80
N ILE A 39 -12.00 11.04 1.86
CA ILE A 39 -10.79 10.26 2.15
C ILE A 39 -10.15 10.89 3.38
N SER A 40 -9.63 10.10 4.34
CA SER A 40 -8.85 10.68 5.44
C SER A 40 -7.56 11.33 4.95
N GLY A 41 -7.01 12.24 5.77
CA GLY A 41 -5.79 12.94 5.46
C GLY A 41 -4.56 12.03 5.44
N PRO A 42 -3.37 12.56 5.11
CA PRO A 42 -2.12 11.84 5.30
C PRO A 42 -1.90 11.50 6.79
N THR A 43 -1.28 10.36 7.07
CA THR A 43 -1.04 9.93 8.46
C THR A 43 -0.28 10.99 9.27
N THR A 44 -0.81 11.28 10.46
CA THR A 44 -0.22 12.19 11.45
C THR A 44 0.09 11.43 12.74
N SER A 45 0.87 12.03 13.64
CA SER A 45 1.12 11.42 14.95
C SER A 45 -0.17 11.24 15.75
N VAL A 46 -1.16 12.12 15.56
CA VAL A 46 -2.49 12.00 16.18
C VAL A 46 -3.22 10.77 15.65
N ILE A 47 -3.23 10.55 14.32
CA ILE A 47 -3.81 9.33 13.74
C ILE A 47 -3.14 8.08 14.31
N VAL A 48 -1.81 8.06 14.38
CA VAL A 48 -1.06 6.90 14.90
C VAL A 48 -1.42 6.65 16.36
N GLU A 49 -1.40 7.69 17.20
CA GLU A 49 -1.69 7.60 18.63
C GLU A 49 -3.13 7.13 18.88
N GLU A 50 -4.10 7.74 18.21
CA GLU A 50 -5.52 7.38 18.36
C GLU A 50 -5.80 5.97 17.83
N GLY A 51 -5.13 5.55 16.76
CA GLY A 51 -5.21 4.19 16.25
C GLY A 51 -4.63 3.15 17.21
N THR A 52 -3.44 3.42 17.77
CA THR A 52 -2.77 2.51 18.72
C THR A 52 -3.53 2.36 20.04
N LYS A 53 -4.22 3.40 20.51
CA LYS A 53 -5.03 3.33 21.74
C LYS A 53 -6.20 2.34 21.64
N GLU A 54 -6.83 2.27 20.47
CA GLU A 54 -8.06 1.48 20.26
C GLU A 54 -7.78 0.08 19.73
N ALA A 55 -6.72 -0.07 18.94
CA ALA A 55 -6.36 -1.33 18.33
C ALA A 55 -5.74 -2.30 19.36
N ASN A 56 -6.02 -3.59 19.19
CA ASN A 56 -5.38 -4.64 19.97
C ASN A 56 -3.86 -4.65 19.71
N SER A 57 -3.05 -4.89 20.75
CA SER A 57 -1.58 -4.88 20.71
C SER A 57 -0.99 -5.82 19.65
N GLU A 58 -1.66 -6.93 19.35
CA GLU A 58 -1.22 -7.96 18.40
C GLU A 58 -1.47 -7.58 16.93
N LEU A 59 -2.20 -6.49 16.68
CA LEU A 59 -2.39 -5.97 15.32
C LEU A 59 -1.09 -5.36 14.80
N CYS A 60 -0.83 -5.51 13.50
CA CYS A 60 0.32 -4.86 12.89
C CYS A 60 0.09 -3.35 12.81
N VAL A 61 1.18 -2.59 12.78
CA VAL A 61 1.16 -1.11 12.73
C VAL A 61 0.21 -0.55 11.67
N PRO A 62 0.16 -1.07 10.43
CA PRO A 62 -0.74 -0.56 9.41
C PRO A 62 -2.23 -0.73 9.76
N MET A 63 -2.59 -1.77 10.51
CA MET A 63 -3.95 -1.92 11.04
C MET A 63 -4.24 -0.93 12.16
N LYS A 64 -3.31 -0.71 13.09
CA LYS A 64 -3.47 0.32 14.14
C LYS A 64 -3.72 1.69 13.52
N ILE A 65 -2.91 2.03 12.51
CA ILE A 65 -3.07 3.28 11.73
C ILE A 65 -4.44 3.33 11.05
N TYR A 66 -4.93 2.22 10.49
CA TYR A 66 -6.26 2.16 9.88
C TYR A 66 -7.37 2.57 10.86
N PHE A 67 -7.29 2.15 12.13
CA PHE A 67 -8.25 2.55 13.16
C PHE A 67 -8.21 4.07 13.40
N GLY A 68 -7.01 4.64 13.45
CA GLY A 68 -6.83 6.10 13.58
C GLY A 68 -7.43 6.87 12.40
N HIS A 69 -7.24 6.38 11.16
CA HIS A 69 -7.85 6.98 9.97
C HIS A 69 -9.37 6.92 9.98
N VAL A 70 -9.96 5.83 10.50
CA VAL A 70 -11.42 5.73 10.67
C VAL A 70 -11.92 6.75 11.70
N LYS A 71 -11.21 6.95 12.81
CA LYS A 71 -11.55 7.99 13.80
C LYS A 71 -11.43 9.40 13.21
N GLU A 72 -10.38 9.68 12.44
CA GLU A 72 -10.20 10.96 11.77
C GLU A 72 -11.35 11.23 10.78
N LEU A 73 -11.70 10.25 9.94
CA LEU A 73 -12.85 10.37 9.02
C LEU A 73 -14.14 10.74 9.74
N LEU A 74 -14.45 10.05 10.83
CA LEU A 74 -15.67 10.30 11.60
C LEU A 74 -15.65 11.67 12.30
N SER A 75 -14.48 12.12 12.73
CA SER A 75 -14.32 13.44 13.34
C SER A 75 -14.43 14.57 12.32
N GLU A 76 -13.88 14.39 11.11
CA GLU A 76 -13.89 15.42 10.08
C GLU A 76 -15.21 15.45 9.30
N PHE A 77 -15.80 14.28 9.07
CA PHE A 77 -17.04 14.09 8.34
C PHE A 77 -18.08 13.37 9.23
N PRO A 78 -18.70 14.07 10.19
CA PRO A 78 -19.66 13.47 11.11
C PRO A 78 -20.97 13.01 10.43
N ASP A 79 -21.21 13.43 9.18
CA ASP A 79 -22.39 13.15 8.39
C ASP A 79 -22.16 12.08 7.30
N LEU A 80 -21.17 11.20 7.49
CA LEU A 80 -20.97 10.04 6.61
C LEU A 80 -22.17 9.07 6.67
N ASP A 81 -22.68 8.69 5.50
CA ASP A 81 -23.67 7.61 5.38
C ASP A 81 -23.00 6.26 5.65
N TYR A 82 -21.81 6.07 5.09
CA TYR A 82 -21.04 4.83 5.21
C TYR A 82 -19.54 5.06 5.35
N ILE A 83 -18.87 4.15 6.04
CA ILE A 83 -17.42 3.96 5.93
C ILE A 83 -17.18 2.77 5.00
N PHE A 84 -16.44 2.99 3.92
CA PHE A 84 -16.01 1.93 3.03
C PHE A 84 -14.81 1.19 3.64
N ILE A 85 -15.02 -0.08 3.99
CA ILE A 85 -13.95 -0.97 4.45
C ILE A 85 -13.97 -2.21 3.56
N PRO A 86 -12.97 -2.39 2.69
CA PRO A 86 -12.93 -3.51 1.77
C PRO A 86 -12.56 -4.80 2.51
N ARG A 87 -12.99 -5.94 1.95
CA ARG A 87 -12.51 -7.26 2.34
C ARG A 87 -11.88 -7.95 1.15
N TYR A 88 -10.57 -8.05 1.15
CA TYR A 88 -9.85 -8.84 0.16
C TYR A 88 -9.58 -10.22 0.74
N VAL A 89 -10.27 -11.24 0.24
CA VAL A 89 -10.07 -12.65 0.64
C VAL A 89 -9.06 -13.31 -0.28
N SER A 90 -9.26 -13.15 -1.59
CA SER A 90 -8.47 -13.80 -2.63
C SER A 90 -8.71 -13.11 -3.98
N SER A 91 -7.64 -12.77 -4.72
CA SER A 91 -7.74 -12.42 -6.14
C SER A 91 -7.12 -13.45 -7.10
N HIS A 92 -6.59 -14.57 -6.57
CA HIS A 92 -6.19 -15.73 -7.36
C HIS A 92 -6.71 -17.03 -6.73
N LYS A 93 -7.12 -18.01 -7.55
CA LYS A 93 -7.76 -19.24 -7.07
C LYS A 93 -6.96 -20.06 -6.04
N GLU A 94 -5.64 -19.88 -5.96
CA GLU A 94 -4.74 -20.67 -5.10
C GLU A 94 -4.06 -19.86 -3.98
N GLN A 95 -4.43 -18.60 -3.81
CA GLN A 95 -3.81 -17.71 -2.83
C GLN A 95 -4.87 -17.01 -1.98
N PHE A 96 -4.45 -16.47 -0.86
CA PHE A 96 -5.27 -15.64 -0.01
C PHE A 96 -4.53 -14.34 0.31
N PHE A 97 -5.26 -13.32 0.74
CA PHE A 97 -4.64 -12.18 1.40
C PHE A 97 -4.34 -12.50 2.87
N CYS A 98 -3.58 -11.62 3.52
CA CYS A 98 -3.25 -11.77 4.93
C CYS A 98 -4.53 -11.87 5.81
N PRO A 99 -4.61 -12.80 6.78
CA PRO A 99 -5.81 -13.02 7.61
C PRO A 99 -6.32 -11.76 8.33
N LYS A 100 -5.41 -10.85 8.67
CA LYS A 100 -5.72 -9.55 9.27
C LYS A 100 -6.57 -8.65 8.36
N PHE A 101 -6.44 -8.79 7.04
CA PHE A 101 -7.31 -8.12 6.06
C PHE A 101 -8.67 -8.80 5.91
N LEU A 102 -8.73 -10.12 6.02
CA LEU A 102 -9.99 -10.86 5.90
C LEU A 102 -10.99 -10.41 6.99
N ILE A 103 -10.47 -10.14 8.19
CA ILE A 103 -11.25 -9.69 9.35
C ILE A 103 -11.33 -8.16 9.51
N LEU A 104 -10.76 -7.38 8.58
CA LEU A 104 -10.63 -5.93 8.73
C LEU A 104 -11.96 -5.21 9.02
N PRO A 105 -13.07 -5.49 8.29
CA PRO A 105 -14.36 -4.86 8.59
C PRO A 105 -14.84 -5.13 10.02
N GLU A 106 -14.78 -6.38 10.49
CA GLU A 106 -15.17 -6.75 11.84
C GLU A 106 -14.26 -6.15 12.90
N ALA A 107 -12.94 -6.23 12.69
CA ALA A 107 -11.95 -5.70 13.61
C ALA A 107 -12.19 -4.22 13.87
N VAL A 108 -12.45 -3.44 12.81
CA VAL A 108 -12.74 -2.01 12.92
C VAL A 108 -14.12 -1.77 13.55
N LYS A 109 -15.16 -2.48 13.09
CA LYS A 109 -16.54 -2.32 13.60
C LYS A 109 -16.61 -2.49 15.11
N TYR A 110 -16.08 -3.60 15.60
CA TYR A 110 -16.15 -3.97 17.01
C TYR A 110 -15.04 -3.29 17.84
N GLY A 111 -13.88 -3.05 17.24
CA GLY A 111 -12.78 -2.36 17.93
C GLY A 111 -13.08 -0.89 18.23
N LEU A 112 -13.81 -0.19 17.33
CA LEU A 112 -14.15 1.22 17.52
C LEU A 112 -15.58 1.48 17.99
N ASN A 113 -16.39 0.43 18.21
CA ASN A 113 -17.81 0.56 18.57
C ASN A 113 -18.58 1.54 17.68
N LEU A 114 -18.47 1.35 16.35
CA LEU A 114 -18.95 2.32 15.38
C LEU A 114 -20.48 2.43 15.35
N ASN A 115 -20.96 3.68 15.35
CA ASN A 115 -22.36 4.02 15.10
C ASN A 115 -22.67 4.20 13.60
N THR A 116 -21.66 4.61 12.81
CA THR A 116 -21.79 4.75 11.35
C THR A 116 -21.70 3.38 10.69
N SER A 117 -22.54 3.14 9.68
CA SER A 117 -22.59 1.87 8.97
C SER A 117 -21.32 1.64 8.15
N ILE A 118 -20.79 0.42 8.20
CA ILE A 118 -19.72 -0.01 7.30
C ILE A 118 -20.34 -0.59 6.04
N ILE A 119 -19.80 -0.22 4.88
CA ILE A 119 -20.06 -0.90 3.63
C ILE A 119 -18.78 -1.60 3.14
N THR A 120 -18.92 -2.87 2.75
CA THR A 120 -17.79 -3.72 2.40
C THR A 120 -17.94 -4.28 0.99
N LEU A 121 -16.97 -3.95 0.14
CA LEU A 121 -16.72 -4.67 -1.10
C LEU A 121 -15.85 -5.90 -0.77
N GLU A 122 -16.44 -7.10 -0.87
CA GLU A 122 -15.71 -8.35 -0.69
C GLU A 122 -15.18 -8.86 -2.03
N ILE A 123 -13.86 -9.02 -2.15
CA ILE A 123 -13.19 -9.62 -3.31
C ILE A 123 -12.76 -11.04 -2.95
N ASN A 124 -13.44 -12.01 -3.55
CA ASN A 124 -13.18 -13.43 -3.33
C ASN A 124 -13.38 -14.24 -4.61
N VAL A 125 -12.36 -14.25 -5.48
CA VAL A 125 -12.41 -14.92 -6.79
C VAL A 125 -12.54 -16.46 -6.71
N LYS A 126 -12.37 -17.03 -5.51
CA LYS A 126 -12.61 -18.45 -5.26
C LYS A 126 -14.10 -18.78 -5.19
N LYS A 127 -14.95 -17.80 -4.86
CA LYS A 127 -16.41 -17.98 -4.70
C LYS A 127 -17.20 -17.28 -5.80
N ASN A 128 -16.84 -16.04 -6.11
CA ASN A 128 -17.57 -15.18 -7.02
C ASN A 128 -16.62 -14.56 -8.02
N SER A 129 -17.09 -14.27 -9.23
CA SER A 129 -16.39 -13.35 -10.12
C SER A 129 -16.31 -11.94 -9.50
N GLU A 130 -15.40 -11.13 -10.03
CA GLU A 130 -15.28 -9.72 -9.65
C GLU A 130 -16.56 -8.93 -9.95
N HIS A 131 -17.19 -9.19 -11.10
CA HIS A 131 -18.48 -8.60 -11.46
C HIS A 131 -19.61 -9.02 -10.49
N GLU A 132 -19.68 -10.28 -10.09
CA GLU A 132 -20.65 -10.73 -9.07
C GLU A 132 -20.41 -10.05 -7.72
N SER A 133 -19.15 -9.83 -7.35
CA SER A 133 -18.76 -9.09 -6.15
C SER A 133 -19.26 -7.64 -6.22
N ALA A 134 -19.10 -6.98 -7.37
CA ALA A 134 -19.64 -5.66 -7.64
C ALA A 134 -21.18 -5.62 -7.55
N ILE A 135 -21.87 -6.59 -8.16
CA ILE A 135 -23.33 -6.69 -8.12
C ILE A 135 -23.82 -6.85 -6.68
N ASN A 136 -23.17 -7.70 -5.88
CA ASN A 136 -23.53 -7.91 -4.48
C ASN A 136 -23.31 -6.65 -3.64
N PHE A 137 -22.22 -5.92 -3.86
CA PHE A 137 -21.99 -4.60 -3.26
C PHE A 137 -23.10 -3.61 -3.65
N GLY A 138 -23.47 -3.56 -4.93
CA GLY A 138 -24.50 -2.66 -5.44
C GLY A 138 -25.90 -2.91 -4.88
N LYS A 139 -26.25 -4.15 -4.53
CA LYS A 139 -27.53 -4.49 -3.87
C LYS A 139 -27.69 -3.75 -2.54
N ILE A 140 -26.61 -3.59 -1.78
CA ILE A 140 -26.62 -2.89 -0.48
C ILE A 140 -27.00 -1.41 -0.68
N LEU A 141 -26.52 -0.81 -1.77
CA LEU A 141 -26.72 0.60 -2.11
C LEU A 141 -27.95 0.86 -3.01
N GLY A 142 -28.68 -0.18 -3.42
CA GLY A 142 -29.83 -0.06 -4.32
C GLY A 142 -29.46 0.29 -5.76
N TYR A 143 -28.30 -0.16 -6.25
CA TYR A 143 -27.92 -0.12 -7.67
C TYR A 143 -28.24 -1.46 -8.36
N ASN A 144 -28.59 -1.39 -9.65
CA ASN A 144 -28.83 -2.58 -10.47
C ASN A 144 -27.52 -3.21 -10.98
N GLY A 145 -27.59 -4.49 -11.36
CA GLY A 145 -26.38 -5.25 -11.73
C GLY A 145 -25.65 -4.70 -12.96
N GLU A 146 -26.36 -4.22 -13.98
CA GLU A 146 -25.73 -3.66 -15.18
C GLU A 146 -24.90 -2.40 -14.87
N THR A 147 -25.42 -1.54 -13.98
CA THR A 147 -24.68 -0.36 -13.51
C THR A 147 -23.41 -0.76 -12.77
N MET A 148 -23.48 -1.82 -11.95
CA MET A 148 -22.32 -2.30 -11.20
C MET A 148 -21.23 -2.89 -12.10
N ILE A 149 -21.60 -3.62 -13.15
CA ILE A 149 -20.64 -4.14 -14.13
C ILE A 149 -19.93 -2.96 -14.84
N LYS A 150 -20.71 -1.98 -15.33
CA LYS A 150 -20.13 -0.78 -15.98
C LYS A 150 -19.21 0.01 -15.04
N ALA A 151 -19.61 0.16 -13.76
CA ALA A 151 -18.80 0.82 -12.74
C ALA A 151 -17.49 0.06 -12.51
N TRP A 152 -17.54 -1.27 -12.44
CA TRP A 152 -16.36 -2.11 -12.26
C TRP A 152 -15.39 -1.98 -13.43
N ASP A 153 -15.88 -2.06 -14.67
CA ASP A 153 -15.04 -1.96 -15.87
C ASP A 153 -14.42 -0.56 -16.00
N TYR A 154 -15.19 0.49 -15.68
CA TYR A 154 -14.69 1.86 -15.61
C TYR A 154 -13.56 2.00 -14.59
N ALA A 155 -13.79 1.51 -13.36
CA ALA A 155 -12.81 1.58 -12.28
C ALA A 155 -11.54 0.77 -12.59
N THR A 156 -11.70 -0.39 -13.24
CA THR A 156 -10.59 -1.23 -13.71
C THR A 156 -9.72 -0.45 -14.69
N ARG A 157 -10.33 0.16 -15.71
CA ARG A 157 -9.58 0.99 -16.67
C ARG A 157 -8.88 2.18 -16.00
N LYS A 158 -9.53 2.87 -15.06
CA LYS A 158 -8.90 3.96 -14.30
C LYS A 158 -7.73 3.49 -13.45
N TYR A 159 -7.83 2.31 -12.86
CA TYR A 159 -6.74 1.71 -12.12
C TYR A 159 -5.55 1.34 -13.02
N GLU A 160 -5.81 0.83 -14.23
CA GLU A 160 -4.76 0.57 -15.23
C GLU A 160 -4.07 1.86 -15.71
N GLU A 161 -4.84 2.91 -15.99
CA GLU A 161 -4.31 4.24 -16.32
C GLU A 161 -3.39 4.76 -15.20
N PHE A 162 -3.83 4.63 -13.93
CA PHE A 162 -3.02 4.99 -12.76
C PHE A 162 -1.73 4.18 -12.69
N GLN A 163 -1.80 2.85 -12.82
CA GLN A 163 -0.63 1.98 -12.73
C GLN A 163 0.40 2.26 -13.84
N ASN A 164 -0.05 2.60 -15.04
CA ASN A 164 0.86 2.98 -16.12
C ASN A 164 1.58 4.32 -15.82
N LYS A 165 0.87 5.32 -15.28
CA LYS A 165 1.50 6.58 -14.84
C LYS A 165 2.47 6.36 -13.67
N ALA A 166 2.08 5.51 -12.73
CA ALA A 166 2.84 5.17 -11.53
C ALA A 166 4.20 4.51 -11.83
N ARG A 167 4.35 3.81 -12.96
CA ARG A 167 5.62 3.16 -13.33
C ARG A 167 6.78 4.13 -13.50
N GLU A 168 6.49 5.34 -13.99
CA GLU A 168 7.51 6.36 -14.31
C GLU A 168 7.32 7.66 -13.49
N GLY A 169 6.19 7.81 -12.80
CA GLY A 169 5.82 9.00 -12.03
C GLY A 169 6.07 8.90 -10.52
N ASP A 170 5.79 9.99 -9.81
CA ASP A 170 5.78 10.02 -8.35
C ASP A 170 4.48 9.40 -7.83
N TYR A 171 4.56 8.15 -7.35
CA TYR A 171 3.42 7.37 -6.88
C TYR A 171 2.61 8.09 -5.80
N ILE A 172 3.28 8.81 -4.88
CA ILE A 172 2.62 9.47 -3.76
C ILE A 172 1.85 10.70 -4.26
N GLU A 173 2.42 11.46 -5.20
CA GLU A 173 1.71 12.59 -5.81
C GLU A 173 0.46 12.11 -6.56
N LEU A 174 0.55 11.01 -7.32
CA LEU A 174 -0.61 10.42 -7.99
C LEU A 174 -1.69 9.96 -7.00
N LEU A 175 -1.32 9.42 -5.83
CA LEU A 175 -2.28 9.09 -4.77
C LEU A 175 -2.91 10.33 -4.14
N ASN A 176 -2.16 11.42 -3.99
CA ASN A 176 -2.67 12.68 -3.44
C ASN A 176 -3.70 13.32 -4.38
N GLU A 177 -3.58 13.14 -5.69
CA GLU A 177 -4.56 13.62 -6.68
C GLU A 177 -5.96 13.01 -6.50
N LEU A 178 -6.07 11.86 -5.82
CA LEU A 178 -7.36 11.22 -5.52
C LEU A 178 -8.19 11.99 -4.48
N ASP A 179 -7.57 12.90 -3.74
CA ASP A 179 -8.18 13.62 -2.64
C ASP A 179 -8.27 15.12 -2.93
N SER A 180 -9.50 15.59 -3.00
CA SER A 180 -9.80 16.99 -3.31
C SER A 180 -9.77 17.91 -2.10
N ASN A 181 -9.63 17.37 -0.87
CA ASN A 181 -9.62 18.19 0.34
C ASN A 181 -8.32 19.01 0.44
N PRO A 182 -8.36 20.36 0.40
CA PRO A 182 -7.16 21.17 0.46
C PRO A 182 -6.41 21.04 1.80
N LYS A 183 -7.08 20.64 2.88
CA LYS A 183 -6.45 20.38 4.19
C LYS A 183 -5.54 19.14 4.16
N HIS A 184 -5.80 18.22 3.24
CA HIS A 184 -5.08 16.95 3.13
C HIS A 184 -3.85 17.04 2.23
N LYS A 185 -3.58 18.22 1.66
CA LYS A 185 -2.37 18.45 0.87
C LYS A 185 -1.15 18.20 1.73
N ARG A 186 -0.45 17.11 1.44
CA ARG A 186 0.83 16.79 2.05
C ARG A 186 1.84 17.91 1.73
N LYS A 187 2.37 18.55 2.76
CA LYS A 187 3.54 19.44 2.60
C LYS A 187 4.76 18.55 2.34
N LYS A 188 5.28 18.55 1.12
CA LYS A 188 6.50 17.80 0.76
C LYS A 188 7.62 18.23 1.70
N LYS A 189 8.16 17.30 2.48
CA LYS A 189 9.28 17.59 3.39
C LYS A 189 10.50 17.89 2.52
N ILE A 190 11.07 19.08 2.66
CA ILE A 190 12.34 19.41 2.00
C ILE A 190 13.44 18.67 2.76
N ILE A 191 13.82 17.50 2.25
CA ILE A 191 14.97 16.77 2.76
C ILE A 191 16.20 17.41 2.11
N LYS A 192 17.06 18.02 2.93
CA LYS A 192 18.31 18.62 2.44
C LYS A 192 19.12 17.54 1.72
N GLN A 193 19.67 17.90 0.58
CA GLN A 193 20.58 17.05 -0.17
C GLN A 193 21.72 16.60 0.76
N ILE A 194 21.88 15.28 0.88
CA ILE A 194 22.83 14.66 1.81
C ILE A 194 24.19 14.50 1.11
N ILE A 195 24.18 14.30 -0.20
CA ILE A 195 25.37 14.07 -1.01
C ILE A 195 25.93 15.37 -1.58
N PRO A 196 27.23 15.68 -1.41
CA PRO A 196 27.87 16.85 -2.01
C PRO A 196 27.66 16.89 -3.53
N GLU A 197 27.37 18.09 -4.07
CA GLU A 197 27.13 18.28 -5.51
C GLU A 197 28.29 17.76 -6.39
N ALA A 198 29.53 17.83 -5.88
CA ALA A 198 30.71 17.36 -6.57
C ALA A 198 30.72 15.85 -6.90
N ILE A 199 29.96 15.02 -6.17
CA ILE A 199 29.90 13.56 -6.38
C ILE A 199 28.53 13.06 -6.83
N ARG A 200 27.53 13.96 -6.93
CA ARG A 200 26.19 13.65 -7.41
C ARG A 200 26.21 13.18 -8.86
N GLY A 201 25.43 12.15 -9.17
CA GLY A 201 25.33 11.53 -10.50
C GLY A 201 26.57 10.76 -10.94
N LYS A 202 27.69 10.85 -10.21
CA LYS A 202 28.93 10.12 -10.55
C LYS A 202 28.85 8.65 -10.15
N PHE A 203 28.19 8.35 -9.03
CA PHE A 203 28.09 7.01 -8.47
C PHE A 203 26.67 6.73 -7.94
N PRO A 204 25.65 6.78 -8.81
CA PRO A 204 24.29 6.53 -8.37
C PRO A 204 24.16 5.10 -7.81
N VAL A 205 23.45 5.00 -6.70
CA VAL A 205 23.17 3.72 -6.03
C VAL A 205 21.75 3.30 -6.37
N ASN A 206 21.59 2.14 -6.99
CA ASN A 206 20.30 1.61 -7.37
C ASN A 206 19.79 0.71 -6.26
N ILE A 207 18.72 1.14 -5.59
CA ILE A 207 18.12 0.44 -4.45
C ILE A 207 16.78 -0.14 -4.88
N LEU A 208 16.61 -1.45 -4.66
CA LEU A 208 15.29 -2.07 -4.70
C LEU A 208 14.64 -1.92 -3.33
N VAL A 209 13.52 -1.20 -3.27
CA VAL A 209 12.71 -1.07 -2.07
C VAL A 209 11.55 -2.05 -2.15
N LEU A 210 11.58 -3.05 -1.27
CA LEU A 210 10.55 -4.05 -1.12
C LEU A 210 9.65 -3.70 0.07
N GLY A 211 8.41 -4.14 0.02
CA GLY A 211 7.43 -3.92 1.07
C GLY A 211 6.03 -3.86 0.48
N HIS A 212 5.04 -3.97 1.34
CA HIS A 212 3.66 -3.65 0.96
C HIS A 212 3.55 -2.16 0.61
N ALA A 213 2.66 -1.79 -0.31
CA ALA A 213 2.44 -0.39 -0.69
C ALA A 213 2.16 0.51 0.53
N TYR A 214 1.46 -0.01 1.55
CA TYR A 214 1.19 0.70 2.80
C TYR A 214 2.37 0.79 3.77
N ASN A 215 3.50 0.14 3.49
CA ASN A 215 4.76 0.36 4.20
C ASN A 215 5.66 1.32 3.38
N VAL A 216 5.68 1.15 2.05
CA VAL A 216 6.55 1.89 1.12
C VAL A 216 6.08 3.34 0.93
N TYR A 217 4.79 3.57 0.83
CA TYR A 217 4.22 4.90 0.57
C TYR A 217 3.60 5.57 1.81
N GLU A 218 3.61 4.88 2.96
CA GLU A 218 3.23 5.48 4.25
C GLU A 218 4.39 6.32 4.82
N THR A 219 4.39 7.59 4.42
CA THR A 219 5.50 8.52 4.70
C THR A 219 5.65 8.94 6.16
N HIS A 220 4.61 8.79 6.98
CA HIS A 220 4.72 9.14 8.39
C HIS A 220 5.56 8.12 9.16
N ILE A 221 5.30 6.84 8.93
CA ILE A 221 5.91 5.72 9.67
C ILE A 221 7.31 5.41 9.12
N ASN A 222 7.44 5.29 7.80
CA ASN A 222 8.73 5.00 7.19
C ASN A 222 9.68 6.21 7.12
N ARG A 223 9.23 7.36 7.64
CA ARG A 223 9.95 8.63 7.67
C ARG A 223 10.31 9.17 6.29
N ASP A 224 9.45 8.96 5.31
CA ASP A 224 9.58 9.45 3.93
C ASP A 224 10.80 8.84 3.20
N LEU A 225 10.93 7.51 3.32
CA LEU A 225 12.08 6.73 2.83
C LEU A 225 12.47 7.07 1.39
N ILE A 226 11.49 7.08 0.47
CA ILE A 226 11.75 7.31 -0.96
C ILE A 226 12.40 8.68 -1.19
N SER A 227 11.84 9.74 -0.61
CA SER A 227 12.41 11.09 -0.76
C SER A 227 13.78 11.21 -0.10
N ARG A 228 14.07 10.45 0.97
CA ARG A 228 15.41 10.40 1.57
C ARG A 228 16.42 9.70 0.68
N LEU A 229 16.08 8.55 0.12
CA LEU A 229 16.93 7.84 -0.83
C LEU A 229 17.23 8.70 -2.06
N GLN A 230 16.24 9.44 -2.58
CA GLN A 230 16.46 10.41 -3.66
C GLN A 230 17.44 11.52 -3.25
N ALA A 231 17.33 12.06 -2.03
CA ALA A 231 18.28 13.05 -1.49
C ALA A 231 19.70 12.48 -1.27
N MET A 232 19.83 11.15 -1.23
CA MET A 232 21.09 10.40 -1.17
C MET A 232 21.61 9.98 -2.57
N ASP A 233 21.07 10.54 -3.65
CA ASP A 233 21.47 10.20 -5.03
C ASP A 233 21.26 8.71 -5.37
N CYS A 234 20.20 8.12 -4.80
CA CYS A 234 19.80 6.75 -5.09
C CYS A 234 18.70 6.72 -6.16
N ASN A 235 18.82 5.80 -7.11
CA ASN A 235 17.72 5.39 -7.97
C ASN A 235 16.90 4.33 -7.24
N ILE A 236 15.57 4.49 -7.20
CA ILE A 236 14.68 3.57 -6.48
C ILE A 236 13.84 2.79 -7.47
N THR A 237 13.78 1.48 -7.27
CA THR A 237 12.82 0.58 -7.91
C THR A 237 11.91 0.00 -6.82
N THR A 238 10.61 -0.01 -7.05
CA THR A 238 9.58 -0.65 -6.22
C THR A 238 8.77 -1.64 -7.05
N ILE A 239 7.84 -2.36 -6.40
CA ILE A 239 6.92 -3.31 -7.06
C ILE A 239 6.12 -2.61 -8.17
N GLU A 240 5.71 -1.37 -7.94
CA GLU A 240 4.86 -0.59 -8.84
C GLU A 240 5.58 -0.16 -10.13
N ASN A 241 6.92 -0.19 -10.17
CA ASN A 241 7.70 0.06 -11.38
C ASN A 241 7.72 -1.16 -12.34
N LEU A 242 7.38 -2.36 -11.86
CA LEU A 242 7.48 -3.58 -12.67
C LEU A 242 6.27 -3.76 -13.62
N PRO A 243 6.46 -4.48 -14.74
CA PRO A 243 5.35 -4.81 -15.62
C PRO A 243 4.40 -5.80 -14.95
N LYS A 244 3.09 -5.62 -15.19
CA LYS A 244 2.05 -6.48 -14.61
C LYS A 244 2.17 -7.95 -15.01
N SER A 245 2.71 -8.20 -16.21
CA SER A 245 2.93 -9.55 -16.74
C SER A 245 3.81 -10.39 -15.84
N GLU A 246 4.70 -9.78 -15.05
CA GLU A 246 5.57 -10.51 -14.12
C GLU A 246 4.82 -11.09 -12.92
N PHE A 247 3.58 -10.66 -12.70
CA PHE A 247 2.76 -11.09 -11.57
C PHE A 247 1.64 -12.04 -11.97
N SER A 248 1.51 -12.40 -13.26
CA SER A 248 0.42 -13.23 -13.79
C SER A 248 0.44 -14.68 -13.29
N GLU A 249 1.62 -15.26 -13.13
CA GLU A 249 1.82 -16.64 -12.66
C GLU A 249 2.41 -16.65 -11.27
N LYS A 250 1.97 -17.55 -10.40
CA LYS A 250 2.45 -17.70 -9.03
C LYS A 250 3.96 -18.00 -8.95
N ILE A 251 4.65 -17.52 -7.90
CA ILE A 251 6.07 -17.82 -7.75
C ILE A 251 6.29 -19.27 -7.32
N THR A 252 7.22 -19.95 -8.00
CA THR A 252 7.70 -21.27 -7.59
C THR A 252 8.89 -21.10 -6.66
N ILE A 253 8.74 -21.44 -5.39
CA ILE A 253 9.83 -21.33 -4.39
C ILE A 253 10.65 -22.62 -4.38
N ASN A 254 9.99 -23.75 -4.18
CA ASN A 254 10.51 -25.10 -4.38
C ASN A 254 9.31 -26.07 -4.57
N GLU A 255 9.59 -27.37 -4.68
CA GLU A 255 8.55 -28.40 -4.91
C GLU A 255 7.55 -28.57 -3.75
N GLN A 256 7.90 -28.14 -2.54
CA GLN A 256 7.11 -28.37 -1.32
C GLN A 256 6.40 -27.10 -0.81
N TYR A 257 6.99 -25.93 -1.07
CA TYR A 257 6.51 -24.65 -0.58
C TYR A 257 6.00 -23.80 -1.73
N HIS A 258 4.68 -23.67 -1.77
CA HIS A 258 3.99 -22.74 -2.64
C HIS A 258 3.56 -21.53 -1.82
N GLN A 259 3.79 -20.33 -2.34
CA GLN A 259 3.43 -19.12 -1.63
C GLN A 259 1.91 -19.05 -1.42
N TYR A 260 1.47 -19.00 -0.17
CA TYR A 260 0.05 -18.95 0.16
C TYR A 260 -0.51 -17.53 0.07
N TRP A 261 0.29 -16.52 0.44
CA TRP A 261 -0.17 -15.15 0.50
C TRP A 261 0.21 -14.35 -0.74
N GLN A 262 -0.79 -13.70 -1.33
CA GLN A 262 -0.64 -13.02 -2.62
C GLN A 262 0.32 -11.82 -2.58
N SER A 263 0.26 -10.97 -1.55
CA SER A 263 1.13 -9.79 -1.48
C SER A 263 2.59 -10.18 -1.29
N GLU A 264 2.83 -11.23 -0.52
CA GLU A 264 4.15 -11.82 -0.31
C GLU A 264 4.67 -12.54 -1.56
N ASP A 265 3.77 -13.09 -2.38
CA ASP A 265 4.09 -13.61 -3.72
C ASP A 265 4.59 -12.50 -4.63
N GLU A 266 3.91 -11.34 -4.66
CA GLU A 266 4.33 -10.16 -5.42
C GLU A 266 5.69 -9.63 -4.96
N ILE A 267 5.93 -9.56 -3.63
CA ILE A 267 7.22 -9.14 -3.08
C ILE A 267 8.34 -10.10 -3.49
N LEU A 268 8.14 -11.42 -3.34
CA LEU A 268 9.13 -12.42 -3.74
C LEU A 268 9.40 -12.40 -5.25
N LYS A 269 8.36 -12.24 -6.07
CA LYS A 269 8.49 -12.13 -7.53
C LYS A 269 9.33 -10.93 -7.90
N THR A 270 9.04 -9.78 -7.28
CA THR A 270 9.80 -8.55 -7.50
C THR A 270 11.27 -8.76 -7.18
N ALA A 271 11.57 -9.33 -6.01
CA ALA A 271 12.94 -9.66 -5.63
C ALA A 271 13.62 -10.56 -6.68
N ARG A 272 12.99 -11.67 -7.06
CA ARG A 272 13.58 -12.64 -8.02
C ARG A 272 13.61 -12.15 -9.46
N TYR A 273 12.67 -11.32 -9.88
CA TYR A 273 12.65 -10.70 -11.21
C TYR A 273 13.87 -9.81 -11.39
N CYS A 274 14.11 -8.92 -10.40
CA CYS A 274 15.30 -8.07 -10.40
C CYS A 274 16.57 -8.91 -10.44
N LEU A 275 16.57 -10.08 -9.80
CA LEU A 275 17.68 -11.03 -9.84
C LEU A 275 17.86 -11.78 -11.17
N SER A 276 16.80 -12.11 -11.91
CA SER A 276 16.87 -12.97 -13.11
C SER A 276 16.95 -12.19 -14.42
N ASN A 277 16.19 -11.11 -14.55
CA ASN A 277 16.02 -10.39 -15.82
C ASN A 277 16.69 -9.00 -15.85
N GLY A 278 17.35 -8.56 -14.76
CA GLY A 278 17.88 -7.18 -14.68
C GLY A 278 19.06 -6.87 -13.74
N SER A 279 19.73 -7.84 -13.11
CA SER A 279 20.70 -7.55 -12.04
C SER A 279 22.15 -7.36 -12.49
N ASN A 280 22.38 -6.46 -13.45
CA ASN A 280 23.58 -5.61 -13.42
C ASN A 280 23.28 -4.20 -12.88
N LYS A 281 22.07 -3.97 -12.36
CA LYS A 281 21.59 -2.63 -11.99
C LYS A 281 21.02 -2.48 -10.57
N ILE A 282 21.05 -3.48 -9.69
CA ILE A 282 20.64 -3.28 -8.28
C ILE A 282 21.87 -3.46 -7.41
N ASP A 283 22.16 -2.44 -6.61
CA ASP A 283 23.33 -2.38 -5.73
C ASP A 283 22.99 -2.72 -4.28
N GLY A 284 21.70 -2.68 -3.92
CA GLY A 284 21.24 -3.09 -2.60
C GLY A 284 19.72 -3.19 -2.52
N ILE A 285 19.25 -3.87 -1.49
CA ILE A 285 17.82 -4.06 -1.22
C ILE A 285 17.48 -3.55 0.17
N ILE A 286 16.40 -2.78 0.27
CA ILE A 286 15.77 -2.39 1.52
C ILE A 286 14.38 -3.02 1.58
N PHE A 287 14.12 -3.90 2.55
CA PHE A 287 12.80 -4.51 2.75
C PHE A 287 12.10 -3.87 3.97
N LEU A 288 10.99 -3.19 3.73
CA LEU A 288 10.13 -2.62 4.76
C LEU A 288 9.09 -3.64 5.26
N ILE A 289 9.21 -4.00 6.52
CA ILE A 289 8.36 -4.99 7.18
C ILE A 289 7.62 -4.31 8.33
N SER A 290 6.34 -4.61 8.51
CA SER A 290 5.62 -4.12 9.69
C SER A 290 5.81 -5.07 10.87
N PHE A 291 6.00 -4.51 12.07
CA PHE A 291 5.95 -5.30 13.30
C PHE A 291 4.64 -6.09 13.40
N ALA A 292 4.72 -7.30 13.95
CA ALA A 292 3.64 -8.28 13.99
C ALA A 292 3.09 -8.72 12.61
N CYS A 293 3.91 -8.65 11.55
CA CYS A 293 3.59 -9.25 10.25
C CYS A 293 4.16 -10.68 10.12
N GLY A 294 3.29 -11.68 10.31
CA GLY A 294 3.66 -13.10 10.18
C GLY A 294 4.11 -13.49 8.76
N PRO A 295 3.33 -13.19 7.70
CA PRO A 295 3.71 -13.55 6.33
C PRO A 295 5.06 -12.96 5.88
N ASP A 296 5.33 -11.68 6.19
CA ASP A 296 6.60 -11.03 5.86
C ASP A 296 7.80 -11.73 6.54
N SER A 297 7.66 -12.16 7.80
CA SER A 297 8.74 -12.84 8.52
C SER A 297 9.21 -14.13 7.83
N LEU A 298 8.30 -14.82 7.11
CA LEU A 298 8.63 -16.03 6.36
C LEU A 298 9.37 -15.72 5.07
N ILE A 299 8.89 -14.74 4.30
CA ILE A 299 9.51 -14.38 3.03
C ILE A 299 10.81 -13.59 3.20
N GLN A 300 10.97 -12.88 4.32
CA GLN A 300 12.20 -12.17 4.66
C GLN A 300 13.41 -13.10 4.63
N GLU A 301 13.30 -14.27 5.28
CA GLU A 301 14.36 -15.29 5.30
C GLU A 301 14.70 -15.81 3.90
N ILE A 302 13.69 -16.00 3.05
CA ILE A 302 13.88 -16.47 1.68
C ILE A 302 14.64 -15.41 0.86
N ILE A 303 14.20 -14.15 0.92
CA ILE A 303 14.82 -13.04 0.19
C ILE A 303 16.25 -12.83 0.68
N MET A 304 16.47 -12.78 1.99
CA MET A 304 17.80 -12.62 2.58
C MET A 304 18.76 -13.71 2.08
N ARG A 305 18.33 -14.98 2.04
CA ARG A 305 19.14 -16.09 1.53
C ARG A 305 19.44 -15.97 0.04
N ASP A 306 18.45 -15.57 -0.76
CA ASP A 306 18.61 -15.32 -2.20
C ASP A 306 19.65 -14.20 -2.45
N MET A 307 19.60 -13.12 -1.66
CA MET A 307 20.57 -12.01 -1.76
C MET A 307 21.97 -12.40 -1.28
N LYS A 308 22.07 -13.13 -0.16
CA LYS A 308 23.35 -13.62 0.37
C LYS A 308 24.08 -14.50 -0.64
N LYS A 309 23.36 -15.39 -1.33
CA LYS A 309 23.94 -16.23 -2.39
C LYS A 309 24.50 -15.41 -3.55
N ARG A 310 23.87 -14.27 -3.86
CA ARG A 310 24.25 -13.37 -4.95
C ARG A 310 25.18 -12.23 -4.51
N LYS A 311 25.55 -12.18 -3.23
CA LYS A 311 26.37 -11.13 -2.63
C LYS A 311 25.81 -9.72 -2.84
N ILE A 312 24.48 -9.59 -2.83
CA ILE A 312 23.82 -8.28 -2.90
C ILE A 312 23.54 -7.81 -1.46
N PRO A 313 23.96 -6.58 -1.09
CA PRO A 313 23.63 -5.97 0.19
C PRO A 313 22.13 -5.95 0.46
N TYR A 314 21.75 -6.35 1.68
CA TYR A 314 20.36 -6.50 2.09
C TYR A 314 20.15 -5.85 3.47
N LEU A 315 19.10 -5.04 3.59
CA LEU A 315 18.68 -4.38 4.83
C LEU A 315 17.18 -4.59 5.03
N ASP A 316 16.80 -5.10 6.20
CA ASP A 316 15.42 -5.15 6.67
C ASP A 316 15.14 -3.99 7.65
N LEU A 317 14.05 -3.27 7.42
CA LEU A 317 13.57 -2.23 8.32
C LEU A 317 12.21 -2.65 8.87
N VAL A 318 12.21 -3.08 10.14
CA VAL A 318 10.99 -3.34 10.88
C VAL A 318 10.40 -2.01 11.34
N LEU A 319 9.21 -1.71 10.85
CA LEU A 319 8.43 -0.52 11.18
C LEU A 319 7.53 -0.83 12.37
N ASP A 320 7.59 0.05 13.37
CA ASP A 320 6.77 -0.01 14.60
C ASP A 320 6.18 1.38 14.92
N GLU A 321 5.06 1.44 15.63
CA GLU A 321 4.44 2.71 16.05
C GLU A 321 5.35 3.54 16.99
N HIS A 322 6.28 2.87 17.67
CA HIS A 322 7.27 3.49 18.57
C HIS A 322 8.63 3.71 17.92
N SER A 323 8.78 3.40 16.63
CA SER A 323 10.08 3.49 15.95
C SER A 323 10.65 4.91 16.00
N GLY A 324 11.74 5.06 16.77
CA GLY A 324 12.50 6.29 16.90
C GLY A 324 13.06 6.75 15.57
N GLU A 325 12.80 8.03 15.21
CA GLU A 325 13.14 8.60 13.91
C GLU A 325 14.64 8.49 13.57
N SER A 326 15.52 8.71 14.54
CA SER A 326 16.98 8.72 14.36
C SER A 326 17.54 7.36 13.96
N GLY A 327 17.05 6.26 14.55
CA GLY A 327 17.60 4.93 14.35
C GLY A 327 17.37 4.39 12.93
N LEU A 328 16.18 4.64 12.37
CA LEU A 328 15.85 4.22 11.00
C LEU A 328 16.68 4.98 9.96
N ILE A 329 16.83 6.30 10.15
CA ILE A 329 17.58 7.16 9.23
C ILE A 329 19.05 6.77 9.18
N THR A 330 19.72 6.64 10.34
CA THR A 330 21.14 6.30 10.39
C THR A 330 21.45 4.94 9.77
N ARG A 331 20.54 3.97 9.88
CA ARG A 331 20.68 2.65 9.23
C ARG A 331 20.65 2.77 7.70
N ILE A 332 19.73 3.58 7.15
CA ILE A 332 19.65 3.81 5.70
C ILE A 332 20.89 4.55 5.20
N GLU A 333 21.31 5.60 5.90
CA GLU A 333 22.51 6.38 5.57
C GLU A 333 23.74 5.46 5.53
N SER A 334 23.97 4.70 6.60
CA SER A 334 25.09 3.78 6.71
C SER A 334 25.06 2.70 5.63
N PHE A 335 23.88 2.18 5.30
CA PHE A 335 23.71 1.17 4.26
C PHE A 335 24.03 1.72 2.86
N THR A 336 23.50 2.89 2.52
CA THR A 336 23.80 3.52 1.22
C THR A 336 25.26 3.94 1.10
N ASP A 337 25.88 4.42 2.18
CA ASP A 337 27.30 4.77 2.21
C ASP A 337 28.20 3.56 2.06
N MET A 338 27.86 2.43 2.69
CA MET A 338 28.57 1.17 2.53
C MET A 338 28.60 0.73 1.06
N ILE A 339 27.43 0.73 0.39
CA ILE A 339 27.32 0.36 -1.03
C ILE A 339 28.09 1.33 -1.91
N ARG A 340 27.98 2.64 -1.64
CA ARG A 340 28.68 3.66 -2.42
C ARG A 340 30.20 3.53 -2.30
N ARG A 341 30.72 3.15 -1.13
CA ARG A 341 32.16 2.87 -0.90
C ARG A 341 32.69 1.76 -1.78
N GLU A 342 31.92 0.69 -1.99
CA GLU A 342 32.32 -0.38 -2.89
C GLU A 342 32.39 0.07 -4.36
N LYS A 343 31.62 1.08 -4.75
CA LYS A 343 31.67 1.66 -6.11
C LYS A 343 32.81 2.66 -6.34
N PHE A 344 33.36 3.23 -5.26
CA PHE A 344 34.51 4.16 -5.35
C PHE A 344 35.84 3.42 -5.54
N GLN A 345 35.91 2.15 -5.12
CA GLN A 345 37.07 1.28 -5.29
C GLN A 345 37.07 0.66 -6.69
#